data_AF-A0A7C2LD27-F1
#
_entry.id   AF-A0A7C2LD27-F1
#
_cell.length_a   1.000
_cell.length_b   1.000
_cell.length_c   1.000
_cell.angle_alpha   90.00
_cell.angle_beta   90.00
_cell.angle_gamma   90.00
#
_symmetry.space_group_name_H-M   'P 1'
#
loop_
_entity.id
_entity.type
_entity.pdbx_description
1 polymer ?
#
loop_
_entity_poly.entity_id
_entity_poly.type
_entity_poly.pdbx_seq_one_letter_code
_entity_poly.pdbx_strand_id
1 'polypeptide(L)'
;MRGQSAIMGVLLALAVGGVVELGPRLEERVVAYQQREETVWLPSAATLKRWSFGFEGLLADLYWLRAVQYYGRRAFRPGARFEQLDALLELVTTLDPHFLAAYRFGAIFLALPPPQGAGRPDRALALLDRGIAANPEEWRLLLDKGFVLLWDVRDYAKAAEVFLQVSRHPRAPTWTWDLAAAVYARAGRREIARRIWRDRLEHGESEQVRE
;
A
#
# COMPACT_ATOMS: atom_id res chain seq x y z
N MET A 1 -26.26 29.54 -32.57
CA MET A 1 -26.05 29.56 -31.11
C MET A 1 -27.22 28.99 -30.28
N ARG A 2 -28.50 29.18 -30.64
CA ARG A 2 -29.65 28.64 -29.85
C ARG A 2 -29.78 27.10 -29.82
N GLY A 3 -29.35 26.38 -30.86
CA GLY A 3 -29.49 24.92 -30.94
C GLY A 3 -28.54 24.12 -30.04
N GLN A 4 -27.31 24.62 -29.82
CA GLN A 4 -26.33 23.94 -28.96
C GLN A 4 -26.71 24.01 -27.47
N SER A 5 -27.32 25.12 -27.04
CA SER A 5 -27.81 25.29 -25.67
C SER A 5 -28.97 24.35 -25.34
N ALA A 6 -29.84 24.07 -26.31
CA ALA A 6 -30.95 23.12 -26.14
C ALA A 6 -30.46 21.67 -26.05
N ILE A 7 -29.49 21.29 -26.89
CA ILE A 7 -28.87 19.95 -26.84
C ILE A 7 -28.12 19.74 -25.53
N MET A 8 -27.38 20.75 -25.06
CA MET A 8 -26.69 20.71 -23.77
C MET A 8 -27.68 20.54 -22.61
N GLY A 9 -28.81 21.27 -22.63
CA GLY A 9 -29.85 21.18 -21.61
C GLY A 9 -30.53 19.80 -21.57
N VAL A 10 -30.80 19.20 -22.72
CA VAL A 10 -31.37 17.85 -22.82
C VAL A 10 -30.38 16.80 -22.33
N LEU A 11 -29.10 16.91 -22.69
CA LEU A 11 -28.05 15.99 -22.20
C LEU A 11 -27.85 16.09 -20.68
N LEU A 12 -27.89 17.31 -20.12
CA LEU A 12 -27.82 17.51 -18.67
C LEU A 12 -29.05 16.93 -17.96
N ALA A 13 -30.25 17.15 -18.51
CA ALA A 13 -31.47 16.59 -17.93
C ALA A 13 -31.50 15.06 -17.98
N LEU A 14 -30.99 14.45 -19.05
CA LEU A 14 -30.84 13.00 -19.17
C LEU A 14 -29.78 12.44 -18.21
N ALA A 15 -28.66 13.13 -18.04
CA ALA A 15 -27.62 12.74 -17.09
C ALA A 15 -28.14 12.82 -15.64
N VAL A 16 -28.82 13.90 -15.28
CA VAL A 16 -29.42 14.07 -13.94
C VAL A 16 -30.55 13.07 -13.71
N GLY A 17 -31.44 12.87 -14.69
CA GLY A 17 -32.50 11.87 -14.62
C GLY A 17 -31.96 10.44 -14.48
N GLY A 18 -30.87 10.12 -15.18
CA GLY A 18 -30.17 8.85 -15.03
C GLY A 18 -29.61 8.65 -13.62
N VAL A 19 -29.02 9.69 -13.02
CA VAL A 19 -28.50 9.63 -11.64
C VAL A 19 -29.61 9.47 -10.61
N VAL A 20 -30.74 10.17 -10.76
CA VAL A 20 -31.88 10.10 -9.83
C VAL A 20 -32.58 8.74 -9.88
N GLU A 21 -32.75 8.17 -11.07
CA GLU A 21 -33.44 6.88 -11.25
C GLU A 21 -32.55 5.67 -10.93
N LEU A 22 -31.25 5.77 -11.23
CA LEU A 22 -30.31 4.67 -10.98
C LEU A 22 -29.70 4.72 -9.58
N GLY A 23 -29.60 5.90 -8.95
CA GLY A 23 -29.00 6.09 -7.64
C GLY A 23 -29.56 5.15 -6.57
N PRO A 24 -30.88 5.15 -6.30
CA PRO A 24 -31.49 4.29 -5.28
C PRO A 24 -31.34 2.78 -5.58
N ARG A 25 -31.43 2.39 -6.86
CA ARG A 25 -31.27 0.98 -7.29
C ARG A 25 -29.82 0.50 -7.18
N LEU A 26 -28.87 1.40 -7.40
CA LEU A 26 -27.45 1.14 -7.18
C LEU A 26 -27.14 1.05 -5.69
N GLU A 27 -27.72 1.93 -4.87
CA GLU A 27 -27.59 1.89 -3.41
C GLU A 27 -28.12 0.58 -2.83
N GLU A 28 -29.33 0.15 -3.19
CA GLU A 28 -29.89 -1.14 -2.74
C GLU A 28 -29.00 -2.32 -3.16
N ARG A 29 -28.49 -2.31 -4.39
CA ARG A 29 -27.57 -3.36 -4.87
C ARG A 29 -26.24 -3.31 -4.12
N VAL A 30 -25.68 -2.13 -3.87
CA VAL A 30 -24.43 -1.96 -3.12
C VAL A 30 -24.60 -2.46 -1.69
N VAL A 31 -25.71 -2.14 -1.03
CA VAL A 31 -26.05 -2.65 0.32
C VAL A 31 -26.23 -4.16 0.31
N ALA A 32 -26.94 -4.72 -0.67
CA ALA A 32 -27.10 -6.18 -0.81
C ALA A 32 -25.77 -6.90 -1.10
N TYR A 33 -24.88 -6.30 -1.90
CA TYR A 33 -23.52 -6.81 -2.15
C TYR A 33 -22.63 -6.73 -0.90
N GLN A 34 -22.80 -5.72 -0.04
CA GLN A 34 -22.05 -5.60 1.20
C GLN A 34 -22.33 -6.74 2.20
N GLN A 35 -23.50 -7.40 2.10
CA GLN A 35 -23.90 -8.48 2.99
C GLN A 35 -23.50 -9.89 2.51
N ARG A 36 -23.09 -10.09 1.24
CA ARG A 36 -22.60 -11.39 0.79
C ARG A 36 -21.15 -11.60 1.19
N GLU A 37 -20.89 -12.63 2.01
CA GLU A 37 -19.54 -13.17 2.20
C GLU A 37 -19.08 -13.81 0.88
N GLU A 38 -18.47 -12.99 0.04
CA GLU A 38 -17.98 -13.40 -1.26
C GLU A 38 -16.69 -14.22 -1.12
N THR A 39 -16.80 -15.54 -1.06
CA THR A 39 -15.79 -16.47 -1.60
C THR A 39 -15.81 -16.37 -3.11
N VAL A 40 -15.33 -15.24 -3.65
CA VAL A 40 -15.23 -15.06 -5.10
C VAL A 40 -14.02 -15.81 -5.61
N TRP A 41 -14.28 -16.62 -6.62
CA TRP A 41 -13.25 -17.22 -7.44
C TRP A 41 -12.38 -16.10 -8.03
N LEU A 42 -11.10 -16.06 -7.67
CA LEU A 42 -10.13 -15.13 -8.23
C LEU A 42 -9.45 -15.79 -9.43
N PRO A 43 -9.42 -15.14 -10.62
CA PRO A 43 -8.65 -15.65 -11.73
C PRO A 43 -7.17 -15.66 -11.38
N SER A 44 -6.41 -16.59 -11.97
CA SER A 44 -4.95 -16.56 -11.80
C SER A 44 -4.39 -15.26 -12.37
N ALA A 45 -3.44 -14.65 -11.64
CA ALA A 45 -2.83 -13.40 -12.05
C ALA A 45 -2.16 -13.49 -13.43
N ALA A 46 -1.52 -14.64 -13.72
CA ALA A 46 -0.90 -14.91 -15.01
C ALA A 46 -1.91 -15.05 -16.15
N THR A 47 -3.06 -15.68 -15.90
CA THR A 47 -4.14 -15.77 -16.89
C THR A 47 -4.68 -14.37 -17.15
N LEU A 48 -5.04 -13.62 -16.11
CA LEU A 48 -5.65 -12.32 -16.27
C LEU A 48 -4.73 -11.34 -17.03
N LYS A 49 -3.42 -11.36 -16.75
CA LYS A 49 -2.40 -10.59 -17.47
C LYS A 49 -2.25 -10.99 -18.95
N ARG A 50 -2.57 -12.23 -19.32
CA ARG A 50 -2.54 -12.67 -20.73
C ARG A 50 -3.77 -12.22 -21.51
N TRP A 51 -4.90 -12.09 -20.81
CA TRP A 51 -6.22 -11.75 -21.37
C TRP A 51 -6.62 -10.29 -21.14
N SER A 52 -5.73 -9.46 -20.60
CA SER A 52 -5.95 -8.03 -20.36
C SER A 52 -5.81 -7.19 -21.62
N PHE A 53 -5.17 -7.70 -22.68
CA PHE A 53 -5.02 -7.03 -23.99
C PHE A 53 -4.54 -5.57 -23.89
N GLY A 54 -3.62 -5.25 -22.97
CA GLY A 54 -3.10 -3.89 -22.78
C GLY A 54 -3.82 -3.04 -21.72
N PHE A 55 -4.87 -3.58 -21.08
CA PHE A 55 -5.62 -2.93 -20.00
C PHE A 55 -5.16 -3.41 -18.60
N GLU A 56 -3.91 -3.84 -18.45
CA GLU A 56 -3.37 -4.37 -17.19
C GLU A 56 -3.49 -3.34 -16.05
N GLY A 57 -3.17 -2.07 -16.32
CA GLY A 57 -3.24 -1.00 -15.33
C GLY A 57 -4.67 -0.75 -14.83
N LEU A 58 -5.65 -0.67 -15.74
CA LEU A 58 -7.06 -0.49 -15.38
C LEU A 58 -7.58 -1.68 -14.57
N LEU A 59 -7.18 -2.90 -14.92
CA LEU A 59 -7.51 -4.08 -14.14
C LEU A 59 -6.83 -4.04 -12.77
N ALA A 60 -5.56 -3.63 -12.69
CA ALA A 60 -4.88 -3.45 -11.41
C ALA A 60 -5.63 -2.46 -10.50
N ASP A 61 -6.08 -1.32 -11.03
CA ASP A 61 -6.94 -0.36 -10.31
C ASP A 61 -8.24 -1.00 -9.80
N LEU A 62 -8.94 -1.73 -10.66
CA LEU A 62 -10.20 -2.40 -10.31
C LEU A 62 -10.00 -3.41 -9.17
N TYR A 63 -8.97 -4.25 -9.28
CA TYR A 63 -8.68 -5.26 -8.26
C TYR A 63 -8.09 -4.63 -7.00
N TRP A 64 -7.42 -3.49 -7.09
CA TRP A 64 -6.97 -2.73 -5.93
C TRP A 64 -8.17 -2.20 -5.13
N LEU A 65 -9.17 -1.60 -5.80
CA LEU A 65 -10.42 -1.20 -5.15
C LEU A 65 -11.10 -2.41 -4.50
N ARG A 66 -11.11 -3.57 -5.17
CA ARG A 66 -11.63 -4.81 -4.58
C ARG A 66 -10.85 -5.23 -3.33
N ALA A 67 -9.53 -5.12 -3.33
CA ALA A 67 -8.67 -5.45 -2.19
C ALA A 67 -8.94 -4.52 -1.00
N VAL A 68 -8.99 -3.20 -1.23
CA VAL A 68 -9.29 -2.20 -0.18
C VAL A 68 -10.68 -2.43 0.41
N GLN A 69 -11.69 -2.69 -0.43
CA GLN A 69 -13.05 -2.96 0.05
C GLN A 69 -13.17 -4.32 0.75
N TYR A 70 -12.41 -5.33 0.31
CA TYR A 70 -12.33 -6.63 0.97
C TYR A 70 -11.75 -6.49 2.38
N TYR A 71 -10.63 -5.77 2.51
CA TYR A 71 -9.97 -5.47 3.77
C TYR A 71 -10.85 -4.60 4.67
N GLY A 72 -11.33 -3.45 4.19
CA GLY A 72 -12.08 -2.47 4.98
C GLY A 72 -13.39 -3.01 5.56
N ARG A 73 -14.04 -3.97 4.88
CA ARG A 73 -15.22 -4.66 5.43
C ARG A 73 -14.87 -5.67 6.53
N ARG A 74 -13.62 -6.08 6.66
CA ARG A 74 -13.17 -7.12 7.60
C ARG A 74 -12.36 -6.55 8.75
N ALA A 75 -11.57 -5.52 8.48
CA ALA A 75 -10.78 -4.82 9.46
C ALA A 75 -11.67 -4.39 10.64
N PHE A 76 -11.17 -4.60 11.85
CA PHE A 76 -11.83 -4.30 13.12
C PHE A 76 -13.08 -5.16 13.43
N ARG A 77 -13.48 -6.11 12.58
CA ARG A 77 -14.53 -7.08 12.92
C ARG A 77 -13.95 -8.27 13.70
N PRO A 78 -14.51 -8.63 14.87
CA PRO A 78 -14.08 -9.80 15.62
C PRO A 78 -14.19 -11.08 14.78
N GLY A 79 -13.15 -11.92 14.81
CA GLY A 79 -13.12 -13.20 14.08
C GLY A 79 -12.98 -13.08 12.55
N ALA A 80 -12.74 -11.88 12.01
CA ALA A 80 -12.54 -11.70 10.59
C ALA A 80 -11.31 -12.46 10.08
N ARG A 81 -11.46 -13.11 8.93
CA ARG A 81 -10.39 -13.83 8.22
C ARG A 81 -10.07 -13.13 6.90
N PHE A 82 -8.78 -13.12 6.55
CA PHE A 82 -8.25 -12.40 5.38
C PHE A 82 -7.70 -13.35 4.30
N GLU A 83 -8.30 -14.53 4.14
CA GLU A 83 -7.79 -15.61 3.26
C GLU A 83 -7.53 -15.18 1.81
N GLN A 84 -8.30 -14.22 1.28
CA GLN A 84 -8.16 -13.75 -0.11
C GLN A 84 -7.23 -12.54 -0.26
N LEU A 85 -6.76 -11.96 0.85
CA LEU A 85 -6.00 -10.71 0.81
C LEU A 85 -4.68 -10.88 0.04
N ASP A 86 -3.92 -11.95 0.33
CA ASP A 86 -2.69 -12.29 -0.39
C ASP A 86 -2.94 -12.43 -1.90
N ALA A 87 -3.96 -13.19 -2.29
CA ALA A 87 -4.28 -13.42 -3.71
C ALA A 87 -4.70 -12.14 -4.44
N LEU A 88 -5.48 -11.27 -3.78
CA LEU A 88 -5.86 -9.97 -4.34
C LEU A 88 -4.65 -9.07 -4.54
N LEU A 89 -3.76 -8.98 -3.55
CA LEU A 89 -2.54 -8.18 -3.64
C LEU A 89 -1.57 -8.72 -4.70
N GLU A 90 -1.43 -10.04 -4.78
CA GLU A 90 -0.63 -10.70 -5.83
C GLU A 90 -1.17 -10.39 -7.22
N LEU A 91 -2.49 -10.42 -7.40
CA LEU A 91 -3.11 -10.12 -8.68
C LEU A 91 -2.85 -8.67 -9.11
N VAL A 92 -3.08 -7.70 -8.22
CA VAL A 92 -2.81 -6.27 -8.50
C VAL A 92 -1.35 -6.04 -8.88
N THR A 93 -0.42 -6.55 -8.06
CA THR A 93 1.03 -6.34 -8.25
C THR A 93 1.62 -7.14 -9.41
N THR A 94 0.94 -8.18 -9.90
CA THR A 94 1.33 -8.92 -11.11
C THR A 94 0.88 -8.20 -12.37
N LEU A 95 -0.33 -7.64 -12.35
CA LEU A 95 -0.86 -6.82 -13.44
C LEU A 95 -0.03 -5.55 -13.61
N ASP A 96 0.17 -4.81 -12.52
CA ASP A 96 1.00 -3.61 -12.49
C ASP A 96 2.08 -3.71 -11.39
N PRO A 97 3.32 -4.10 -11.76
CA PRO A 97 4.44 -4.17 -10.84
C PRO A 97 4.88 -2.82 -10.25
N HIS A 98 4.46 -1.69 -10.85
CA HIS A 98 4.81 -0.34 -10.38
C HIS A 98 3.69 0.29 -9.53
N PHE A 99 2.63 -0.47 -9.23
CA PHE A 99 1.52 -0.03 -8.38
C PHE A 99 1.95 0.08 -6.91
N LEU A 100 2.63 1.16 -6.55
CA LEU A 100 3.27 1.33 -5.24
C LEU A 100 2.28 1.20 -4.08
N ALA A 101 1.05 1.72 -4.21
CA ALA A 101 0.05 1.67 -3.15
C ALA A 101 -0.30 0.24 -2.71
N ALA A 102 -0.30 -0.72 -3.64
CA ALA A 102 -0.62 -2.12 -3.36
C ALA A 102 0.47 -2.78 -2.51
N TYR A 103 1.75 -2.47 -2.76
CA TYR A 103 2.84 -2.93 -1.92
C TYR A 103 2.81 -2.28 -0.54
N ARG A 104 2.71 -0.95 -0.48
CA ARG A 104 2.82 -0.18 0.77
C ARG A 104 1.66 -0.48 1.72
N PHE A 105 0.43 -0.29 1.25
CA PHE A 105 -0.76 -0.51 2.07
C PHE A 105 -1.11 -1.99 2.19
N GLY A 106 -0.89 -2.78 1.14
CA GLY A 106 -1.09 -4.24 1.21
C GLY A 106 -0.19 -4.90 2.26
N ALA A 107 1.07 -4.45 2.39
CA ALA A 107 1.95 -4.93 3.44
C ALA A 107 1.41 -4.59 4.84
N ILE A 108 0.86 -3.40 5.04
CA ILE A 108 0.20 -3.02 6.30
C ILE A 108 -1.01 -3.92 6.57
N PHE A 109 -1.87 -4.14 5.57
CA PHE A 109 -3.05 -5.00 5.70
C PHE A 109 -2.69 -6.44 6.08
N LEU A 110 -1.57 -6.94 5.55
CA LEU A 110 -1.05 -8.27 5.85
C LEU A 110 -0.39 -8.33 7.23
N ALA A 111 0.43 -7.33 7.59
CA ALA A 111 1.24 -7.37 8.81
C ALA A 111 0.43 -7.19 10.09
N LEU A 112 -0.52 -6.23 10.09
CA LEU A 112 -1.29 -5.89 11.28
C LEU A 112 -1.98 -7.12 11.88
N PRO A 113 -2.00 -7.28 13.21
CA PRO A 113 -2.64 -8.43 13.85
C PRO A 113 -4.17 -8.36 13.73
N PRO A 114 -4.87 -9.50 13.84
CA PRO A 114 -6.32 -9.51 13.94
C PRO A 114 -6.80 -8.70 15.17
N PRO A 115 -7.94 -7.98 15.06
CA PRO A 115 -8.83 -7.89 13.92
C PRO A 115 -8.43 -6.81 12.90
N GLN A 116 -7.34 -6.07 13.10
CA GLN A 116 -6.97 -4.98 12.20
C GLN A 116 -6.47 -5.49 10.85
N GLY A 117 -5.71 -6.58 10.83
CA GLY A 117 -5.19 -7.20 9.60
C GLY A 117 -5.04 -8.71 9.70
N ALA A 118 -4.29 -9.28 8.76
CA ALA A 118 -4.15 -10.72 8.61
C ALA A 118 -3.21 -11.38 9.65
N GLY A 119 -2.38 -10.62 10.34
CA GLY A 119 -1.36 -11.14 11.26
C GLY A 119 -0.29 -11.98 10.55
N ARG A 120 0.04 -11.61 9.31
CA ARG A 120 0.96 -12.30 8.40
C ARG A 120 2.13 -11.40 8.01
N PRO A 121 3.01 -11.02 8.96
CA PRO A 121 4.17 -10.21 8.66
C PRO A 121 5.16 -10.91 7.70
N ASP A 122 5.17 -12.24 7.66
CA ASP A 122 5.92 -13.03 6.67
C ASP A 122 5.49 -12.71 5.23
N ARG A 123 4.17 -12.61 5.01
CA ARG A 123 3.58 -12.29 3.70
C ARG A 123 3.77 -10.82 3.36
N ALA A 124 3.67 -9.93 4.34
CA ALA A 124 3.95 -8.51 4.16
C ALA A 124 5.39 -8.28 3.69
N LEU A 125 6.38 -8.94 4.30
CA LEU A 125 7.78 -8.86 3.88
C LEU A 125 7.99 -9.40 2.48
N ALA A 126 7.38 -10.55 2.14
CA ALA A 126 7.49 -11.13 0.80
C ALA A 126 6.90 -10.20 -0.28
N LEU A 127 5.78 -9.54 0.03
CA LEU A 127 5.16 -8.54 -0.86
C LEU A 127 6.09 -7.33 -1.05
N LEU A 128 6.66 -6.79 0.04
CA LEU A 128 7.59 -5.67 -0.04
C LEU A 128 8.88 -6.03 -0.79
N ASP A 129 9.41 -7.24 -0.61
CA ASP A 129 10.59 -7.72 -1.34
C ASP A 129 10.35 -7.75 -2.85
N ARG A 130 9.16 -8.21 -3.28
CA ARG A 130 8.75 -8.11 -4.69
C ARG A 130 8.64 -6.67 -5.16
N GLY A 131 8.07 -5.80 -4.33
CA GLY A 131 7.93 -4.38 -4.65
C GLY A 131 9.27 -3.69 -4.83
N ILE A 132 10.23 -3.94 -3.94
CA ILE A 132 11.61 -3.41 -3.99
C ILE A 132 12.31 -3.92 -5.26
N ALA A 133 12.16 -5.20 -5.60
CA ALA A 133 12.74 -5.77 -6.81
C ALA A 133 12.17 -5.12 -8.09
N ALA A 134 10.88 -4.82 -8.11
CA ALA A 134 10.23 -4.15 -9.24
C ALA A 134 10.47 -2.63 -9.27
N ASN A 135 10.72 -1.99 -8.13
CA ASN A 135 10.83 -0.55 -7.97
C ASN A 135 12.07 -0.17 -7.12
N PRO A 136 13.30 -0.43 -7.60
CA PRO A 136 14.53 -0.31 -6.79
C PRO A 136 14.80 1.12 -6.30
N GLU A 137 14.34 2.13 -7.03
CA GLU A 137 14.51 3.53 -6.67
C GLU A 137 13.50 4.01 -5.61
N GLU A 138 12.45 3.25 -5.30
CA GLU A 138 11.41 3.66 -4.37
C GLU A 138 11.80 3.34 -2.92
N TRP A 139 12.54 4.26 -2.30
CA TRP A 139 13.01 4.15 -0.92
C TRP A 139 11.90 3.92 0.12
N ARG A 140 10.65 4.36 -0.16
CA ARG A 140 9.54 4.16 0.79
C ARG A 140 9.20 2.68 0.98
N LEU A 141 9.45 1.82 -0.01
CA LEU A 141 9.25 0.38 0.15
C LEU A 141 10.24 -0.24 1.13
N LEU A 142 11.51 0.21 1.10
CA LEU A 142 12.50 -0.17 2.10
C LEU A 142 12.14 0.37 3.49
N LEU A 143 11.62 1.59 3.57
CA LEU A 143 11.14 2.16 4.83
C LEU A 143 10.01 1.32 5.42
N ASP A 144 8.99 1.00 4.63
CA ASP A 144 7.84 0.19 5.05
C ASP A 144 8.30 -1.21 5.49
N LYS A 145 9.29 -1.80 4.81
CA LYS A 145 9.93 -3.07 5.21
C LYS A 145 10.61 -2.96 6.58
N GLY A 146 11.34 -1.87 6.82
CA GLY A 146 11.95 -1.59 8.11
C GLY A 146 10.91 -1.52 9.24
N PHE A 147 9.74 -0.92 8.97
CA PHE A 147 8.66 -0.83 9.95
C PHE A 147 8.01 -2.18 10.26
N VAL A 148 7.76 -3.03 9.25
CA VAL A 148 7.26 -4.41 9.49
C VAL A 148 8.25 -5.21 10.36
N LEU A 149 9.56 -5.07 10.10
CA LEU A 149 10.59 -5.71 10.92
C LEU A 149 10.61 -5.17 12.35
N LEU A 150 10.43 -3.87 12.52
CA LEU A 150 10.47 -3.19 13.81
C LEU A 150 9.27 -3.52 14.70
N TRP A 151 8.06 -3.47 14.16
CA TRP A 151 6.83 -3.52 14.94
C TRP A 151 6.24 -4.94 15.04
N ASP A 152 6.15 -5.64 13.91
CA ASP A 152 5.43 -6.91 13.81
C ASP A 152 6.36 -8.11 14.03
N VAL A 153 7.52 -8.13 13.35
CA VAL A 153 8.51 -9.22 13.50
C VAL A 153 9.38 -9.04 14.75
N ARG A 154 9.59 -7.80 15.19
CA ARG A 154 10.44 -7.41 16.33
C ARG A 154 11.92 -7.78 16.16
N ASP A 155 12.39 -7.89 14.91
CA ASP A 155 13.81 -8.05 14.57
C ASP A 155 14.48 -6.67 14.48
N TYR A 156 14.84 -6.13 15.64
CA TYR A 156 15.41 -4.79 15.74
C TYR A 156 16.77 -4.66 15.04
N ALA A 157 17.56 -5.74 14.98
CA ALA A 157 18.85 -5.73 14.32
C ALA A 157 18.68 -5.56 12.81
N LYS A 158 17.83 -6.40 12.20
CA LYS A 158 17.53 -6.32 10.77
C LYS A 158 16.78 -5.03 10.40
N ALA A 159 15.86 -4.57 11.26
CA ALA A 159 15.19 -3.28 11.07
C ALA A 159 16.20 -2.12 11.02
N ALA A 160 17.17 -2.08 11.95
CA ALA A 160 18.20 -1.05 11.97
C ALA A 160 19.06 -1.05 10.70
N GLU A 161 19.42 -2.24 10.20
CA GLU A 161 20.18 -2.40 8.96
C GLU A 161 19.38 -1.90 7.75
N VAL A 162 18.08 -2.21 7.67
CA VAL A 162 17.20 -1.71 6.61
C VAL A 162 17.05 -0.18 6.69
N PHE A 163 16.83 0.40 7.88
CA PHE A 163 16.73 1.85 8.01
C PHE A 163 18.03 2.58 7.66
N LEU A 164 19.19 1.98 7.90
CA LEU A 164 20.47 2.53 7.42
C LEU A 164 20.59 2.48 5.89
N GLN A 165 20.01 1.48 5.23
CA GLN A 165 19.95 1.46 3.77
C GLN A 165 19.03 2.57 3.25
N VAL A 166 17.87 2.78 3.90
CA VAL A 166 16.96 3.89 3.59
C VAL A 166 17.70 5.23 3.72
N SER A 167 18.44 5.45 4.81
CA SER A 167 19.10 6.73 5.04
C SER A 167 20.21 7.07 4.06
N ARG A 168 20.81 6.05 3.43
CA ARG A 168 21.82 6.22 2.37
C ARG A 168 21.21 6.51 1.00
N HIS A 169 19.90 6.38 0.85
CA HIS A 169 19.25 6.60 -0.43
C HIS A 169 19.19 8.11 -0.77
N PRO A 170 19.57 8.56 -1.99
CA PRO A 170 19.69 9.99 -2.31
C PRO A 170 18.39 10.79 -2.13
N ARG A 171 17.23 10.14 -2.35
CA ARG A 171 15.90 10.75 -2.23
C ARG A 171 15.26 10.57 -0.85
N ALA A 172 15.93 9.91 0.09
CA ALA A 172 15.39 9.73 1.43
C ALA A 172 15.58 11.00 2.26
N PRO A 173 14.57 11.41 3.05
CA PRO A 173 14.72 12.55 3.94
C PRO A 173 15.81 12.34 4.99
N THR A 174 16.49 13.42 5.38
CA THR A 174 17.62 13.36 6.33
C THR A 174 17.26 12.76 7.69
N TRP A 175 16.01 12.91 8.17
CA TRP A 175 15.54 12.33 9.43
C TRP A 175 15.69 10.80 9.50
N THR A 176 15.78 10.11 8.36
CA THR A 176 15.94 8.66 8.31
C THR A 176 17.26 8.18 8.93
N TRP A 177 18.29 9.02 8.96
CA TRP A 177 19.53 8.74 9.69
C TRP A 177 19.31 8.66 11.21
N ASP A 178 18.49 9.57 11.76
CA ASP A 178 18.16 9.57 13.18
C ASP A 178 17.29 8.36 13.51
N LEU A 179 16.37 7.99 12.62
CA LEU A 179 15.60 6.75 12.75
C LEU A 179 16.52 5.54 12.79
N ALA A 180 17.46 5.40 11.85
CA ALA A 180 18.40 4.29 11.81
C ALA A 180 19.22 4.19 13.11
N ALA A 181 19.78 5.32 13.57
CA ALA A 181 20.54 5.38 14.82
C ALA A 181 19.67 5.01 16.04
N ALA A 182 18.44 5.53 16.13
CA ALA A 182 17.53 5.20 17.21
C ALA A 182 17.19 3.71 17.26
N VAL A 183 16.97 3.07 16.10
CA VAL A 183 16.68 1.64 16.03
C VAL A 183 17.94 0.79 16.33
N TYR A 184 19.14 1.22 15.91
CA TYR A 184 20.39 0.58 16.37
C TYR A 184 20.57 0.63 17.88
N ALA A 185 20.24 1.77 18.51
CA ALA A 185 20.28 1.91 19.96
C ALA A 185 19.28 0.96 20.63
N ARG A 186 18.06 0.86 20.08
CA ARG A 186 17.01 -0.08 20.54
C ARG A 186 17.45 -1.54 20.37
N ALA A 187 18.19 -1.86 19.31
CA ALA A 187 18.78 -3.17 19.07
C ALA A 187 19.99 -3.49 19.98
N GLY A 188 20.33 -2.63 20.95
CA GLY A 188 21.47 -2.79 21.85
C GLY A 188 22.82 -2.40 21.24
N ARG A 189 22.87 -2.01 19.96
CA ARG A 189 24.10 -1.61 19.24
C ARG A 189 24.38 -0.12 19.41
N ARG A 190 24.47 0.34 20.67
CA ARG A 190 24.62 1.76 21.03
C ARG A 190 25.85 2.42 20.43
N GLU A 191 26.95 1.69 20.24
CA GLU A 191 28.15 2.24 19.59
C GLU A 191 27.92 2.62 18.13
N ILE A 192 27.10 1.85 17.40
CA ILE A 192 26.74 2.18 16.02
C ILE A 192 25.88 3.45 16.00
N ALA A 193 24.87 3.51 16.87
CA ALA A 193 24.02 4.70 17.00
C ALA A 193 24.83 5.97 17.30
N ARG A 194 25.75 5.89 18.27
CA ARG A 194 26.66 7.01 18.62
C ARG A 194 27.52 7.46 17.44
N ARG A 195 28.04 6.51 16.66
CA ARG A 195 28.84 6.84 15.46
C ARG A 195 27.99 7.56 14.41
N ILE A 196 26.78 7.09 14.12
CA ILE A 196 25.88 7.72 13.14
C ILE A 196 25.56 9.16 13.56
N TRP A 197 25.17 9.38 14.82
CA TRP A 197 24.87 10.73 15.30
C TRP A 197 26.08 11.66 15.29
N ARG A 198 27.27 11.15 15.66
CA ARG A 198 28.50 11.95 15.64
C ARG A 198 28.88 12.36 14.23
N ASP A 199 28.86 11.42 13.29
CA ASP A 199 29.16 11.67 11.89
C ASP A 199 28.24 12.76 11.31
N ARG A 200 26.96 12.71 11.67
CA ARG A 200 25.99 13.72 11.25
C ARG A 200 26.18 15.08 11.92
N LEU A 201 26.57 15.12 13.20
CA LEU A 201 26.91 16.38 13.88
C LEU A 201 28.13 17.04 13.22
N GLU A 202 29.16 16.25 12.90
CA GLU A 202 30.41 16.73 12.33
C GLU A 202 30.27 17.18 10.86
N HIS A 203 29.43 16.52 10.08
CA HIS A 203 29.30 16.77 8.63
C HIS A 203 27.97 17.40 8.18
N GLY A 204 26.92 17.39 9.02
CA GLY A 204 25.53 17.65 8.62
C GLY A 204 24.88 18.95 9.10
N GLU A 205 25.51 19.74 9.96
CA GLU A 205 24.94 21.04 10.43
C GLU A 205 25.06 22.17 9.40
N SER A 206 25.81 22.00 8.31
CA SER A 206 26.13 23.08 7.37
C SER A 206 25.03 23.44 6.37
N GLU A 207 23.98 22.62 6.19
CA GLU A 207 22.95 22.83 5.16
C GLU A 207 21.55 23.21 5.69
N GLN A 208 21.24 23.01 6.97
CA GLN A 208 19.89 23.23 7.51
C GLN A 208 19.76 24.37 8.54
N VAL A 209 20.85 24.99 8.99
CA VAL A 209 20.80 26.14 9.93
C VAL A 209 20.76 27.49 9.18
N ARG A 210 20.56 27.49 7.86
CA ARG A 210 20.58 28.69 7.01
C ARG A 210 19.26 29.06 6.32
N GLU A 211 18.16 28.38 6.62
CA GLU A 211 16.79 28.77 6.25
C GLU A 211 15.91 28.94 7.49
#